data_AF-A0A2A2IBX1-F1
#
_entry.id   AF-A0A2A2IBX1-F1
#
_cell.length_a   1.000
_cell.length_b   1.000
_cell.length_c   1.000
_cell.angle_alpha   90.00
_cell.angle_beta   90.00
_cell.angle_gamma   90.00
#
_symmetry.space_group_name_H-M   'P 1'
#
loop_
_entity.id
_entity.type
_entity.pdbx_description
1 polymer ?
#
loop_
_entity_poly.entity_id
_entity_poly.type
_entity_poly.pdbx_seq_one_letter_code
_entity_poly.pdbx_strand_id
1 'polypeptide(L)' 'MLINEITSVFESQHKQSPESVNDLLDYYQKKYIAEEIDIKDYRRIYFQLHKQGAVSAHEYA' A
#
# COMPACT_ATOMS: atom_id res chain seq x y z
N MET A 1 4.56 -9.77 -0.53
CA MET A 1 5.08 -9.06 -1.72
C MET A 1 6.09 -7.98 -1.35
N LEU A 2 6.89 -7.53 -2.32
CA LEU A 2 7.73 -6.33 -2.21
C LEU A 2 6.93 -5.07 -2.55
N ILE A 3 7.30 -3.92 -1.99
CA ILE A 3 6.64 -2.63 -2.27
C ILE A 3 6.61 -2.23 -3.75
N ASN A 4 7.65 -2.64 -4.50
CA ASN A 4 7.71 -2.41 -5.94
C ASN A 4 6.60 -3.17 -6.69
N GLU A 5 6.30 -4.41 -6.29
CA GLU A 5 5.20 -5.17 -6.89
C GLU A 5 3.85 -4.56 -6.54
N ILE A 6 3.71 -4.13 -5.28
CA ILE A 6 2.50 -3.50 -4.76
C ILE A 6 2.19 -2.21 -5.56
N THR A 7 3.21 -1.38 -5.75
CA THR A 7 3.13 -0.15 -6.55
C THR A 7 2.86 -0.47 -8.02
N SER A 8 3.59 -1.42 -8.60
CA SER A 8 3.42 -1.81 -10.01
C SER A 8 2.04 -2.38 -10.32
N VAL A 9 1.45 -3.16 -9.40
CA VAL A 9 0.08 -3.68 -9.52
C VAL A 9 -0.96 -2.56 -9.44
N PHE A 10 -0.75 -1.59 -8.56
CA PHE A 10 -1.61 -0.42 -8.46
C PHE A 10 -1.51 0.44 -9.73
N GLU A 11 -0.29 0.77 -10.17
CA GLU A 11 -0.04 1.55 -11.41
C GLU A 11 -0.60 0.85 -12.64
N SER A 12 -0.48 -0.47 -12.74
CA SER A 12 -1.02 -1.23 -13.87
C SER A 12 -2.55 -1.23 -13.91
N GLN A 13 -3.22 -1.20 -12.75
CA GLN A 13 -4.69 -1.21 -12.68
C GLN A 13 -5.31 0.18 -12.72
N HIS A 14 -4.75 1.13 -11.98
CA HIS A 14 -5.25 2.50 -11.93
C HIS A 14 -4.70 3.39 -13.06
N LYS A 15 -3.70 2.92 -13.82
CA LYS A 15 -2.95 3.72 -14.82
C LYS A 15 -2.41 5.04 -14.28
N GLN A 16 -2.29 5.14 -12.97
CA GLN A 16 -1.91 6.35 -12.26
C GLN A 16 -1.02 5.95 -11.10
N SER A 17 0.06 6.71 -10.92
CA SER A 17 0.96 6.50 -9.79
C SER A 17 0.23 6.83 -8.49
N PRO A 18 0.41 6.04 -7.43
CA PRO A 18 -0.18 6.33 -6.14
C PRO A 18 0.32 7.69 -5.66
N GLU A 19 -0.60 8.64 -5.52
CA GLU A 19 -0.29 10.01 -5.12
C GLU A 19 0.19 10.07 -3.66
N SER A 20 -0.19 9.07 -2.87
CA SER A 20 0.29 8.86 -1.52
C SER A 20 0.29 7.38 -1.15
N VAL A 21 1.10 7.04 -0.14
CA VAL A 21 1.10 5.69 0.45
C VAL A 21 -0.28 5.30 0.99
N ASN A 22 -1.11 6.29 1.37
CA ASN A 22 -2.51 6.08 1.76
C ASN A 22 -3.38 5.49 0.64
N ASP A 23 -3.18 5.87 -0.63
CA ASP A 23 -3.95 5.31 -1.75
C ASP A 23 -3.68 3.80 -1.92
N LEU A 24 -2.40 3.41 -1.79
CA LEU A 24 -2.03 2.00 -1.76
C LEU A 24 -2.67 1.31 -0.54
N LEU A 25 -2.61 1.94 0.63
CA LEU A 25 -3.14 1.35 1.86
C LEU A 25 -4.66 1.10 1.76
N ASP A 26 -5.44 2.07 1.28
CA ASP A 26 -6.89 1.93 1.05
C ASP A 26 -7.19 0.82 0.03
N TYR A 27 -6.43 0.78 -1.08
CA TYR A 27 -6.58 -0.23 -2.10
C TYR A 27 -6.37 -1.65 -1.55
N TYR A 28 -5.26 -1.87 -0.85
CA TYR A 28 -4.95 -3.19 -0.27
C TYR A 28 -5.86 -3.53 0.92
N GLN A 29 -6.33 -2.54 1.67
CA GLN A 29 -7.29 -2.73 2.74
C GLN A 29 -8.65 -3.21 2.19
N LYS A 30 -9.14 -2.62 1.09
CA LYS A 30 -10.37 -3.10 0.41
C LYS A 30 -10.22 -4.54 -0.07
N LYS A 31 -9.05 -4.91 -0.62
CA LYS A 31 -8.76 -6.30 -0.99
C LYS A 31 -8.74 -7.25 0.20
N TYR A 32 -8.19 -6.82 1.32
CA TYR A 32 -8.21 -7.62 2.55
C TYR A 32 -9.64 -7.84 3.07
N ILE A 33 -10.47 -6.77 3.07
CA ILE A 33 -11.88 -6.85 3.47
C ILE A 33 -12.67 -7.75 2.51
N ALA A 34 -12.34 -7.73 1.23
CA ALA A 34 -12.90 -8.62 0.22
C ALA A 34 -12.35 -10.06 0.28
N GLU A 35 -11.50 -10.37 1.27
CA GLU A 35 -10.81 -11.66 1.44
C GLU A 35 -9.98 -12.08 0.21
N GLU A 36 -9.63 -11.12 -0.67
CA GLU A 36 -8.77 -11.35 -1.83
C GLU A 36 -7.30 -11.55 -1.44
N ILE A 37 -6.90 -11.03 -0.27
CA ILE A 37 -5.55 -11.18 0.29
C ILE A 37 -5.60 -11.63 1.74
N ASP A 38 -4.64 -12.45 2.14
CA ASP A 38 -4.51 -12.91 3.52
C ASP A 38 -3.95 -11.81 4.44
N ILE A 39 -4.28 -11.87 5.72
CA ILE A 39 -3.75 -10.94 6.74
C ILE A 39 -2.22 -10.91 6.78
N LYS A 40 -1.54 -12.03 6.47
CA LYS A 40 -0.08 -12.08 6.39
C LYS A 40 0.45 -11.21 5.25
N ASP A 41 -0.21 -11.22 4.09
CA ASP A 41 0.19 -10.37 2.97
C ASP A 41 -0.16 -8.92 3.27
N TYR A 42 -1.36 -8.64 3.78
CA TYR A 42 -1.76 -7.28 4.18
C TYR A 42 -0.77 -6.67 5.18
N ARG A 43 -0.38 -7.41 6.23
CA ARG A 43 0.58 -6.93 7.23
C ARG A 43 1.96 -6.65 6.64
N ARG A 44 2.37 -7.45 5.66
CA ARG A 44 3.65 -7.29 4.95
C ARG A 44 3.62 -6.09 4.02
N ILE A 45 2.50 -5.87 3.32
CA ILE A 45 2.21 -4.68 2.50
C ILE A 45 2.24 -3.43 3.38
N TYR A 46 1.49 -3.43 4.49
CA TYR A 46 1.46 -2.34 5.46
C TYR A 46 2.86 -2.01 6.00
N PHE A 47 3.63 -3.02 6.39
CA PHE A 47 5.00 -2.82 6.88
C PHE A 47 5.93 -2.24 5.82
N GLN A 48 5.77 -2.66 4.56
CA GLN A 48 6.53 -2.13 3.43
C GLN A 48 6.16 -0.68 3.11
N LEU A 49 4.87 -0.37 3.08
CA LEU A 49 4.31 0.98 2.91
C LEU A 49 4.81 1.92 4.01
N HIS A 50 4.75 1.47 5.26
CA HIS A 50 5.26 2.19 6.43
C HIS A 50 6.78 2.43 6.35
N LYS A 51 7.55 1.42 5.94
CA LYS A 51 9.02 1.48 5.85
C LYS A 51 9.53 2.36 4.71
N GLN A 52 8.77 2.54 3.62
CA GLN A 52 9.18 3.36 2.48
C GLN A 52 9.07 4.88 2.75
N GLY A 53 8.80 5.28 4.00
CA GLY A 53 8.50 6.67 4.31
C GLY A 53 7.09 7.02 3.88
N ALA A 54 6.10 6.20 4.27
CA ALA A 54 4.82 6.78 4.67
C ALA A 54 5.11 7.71 5.85
N VAL A 55 5.68 8.87 5.53
CA VAL A 55 5.77 9.99 6.43
C VAL A 55 4.30 10.35 6.59
N SER A 56 3.66 9.80 7.64
CA SER A 56 2.62 10.53 8.34
C SER A 56 3.12 11.96 8.35
N ALA A 57 2.34 12.90 7.80
CA ALA A 57 2.65 14.32 7.67
C ALA A 57 2.84 15.03 9.04
N HIS A 58 3.50 14.36 9.98
CA HIS A 58 3.61 14.60 11.39
C HIS A 58 5.07 14.45 11.89
N GLU A 59 6.02 13.98 11.06
CA GLU A 59 7.46 14.01 11.41
C GLU A 59 8.19 15.21 10.78
N TYR A 60 7.49 16.34 10.66
CA TYR A 60 8.10 17.65 10.43
C TYR A 60 7.57 18.64 11.48
N ALA A 61 7.93 18.43 12.75
CA ALA A 61 7.89 19.44 13.80
C ALA A 61 8.82 19.07 14.96
#